data_AF-A0A7S0BAW4-F1
#
_entry.id   AF-A0A7S0BAW4-F1
#
_cell.length_a   1.000
_cell.length_b   1.000
_cell.length_c   1.000
_cell.angle_alpha   90.00
_cell.angle_beta   90.00
_cell.angle_gamma   90.00
#
_symmetry.space_group_name_H-M   'P 1'
#
loop_
_entity.id
_entity.type
_entity.pdbx_description
1 polymer ?
#
loop_
_entity_poly.entity_id
_entity_poly.type
_entity_poly.pdbx_seq_one_letter_code
_entity_poly.pdbx_strand_id
1 'polypeptide(L)'
;MAALVWMYRPTLGMAQVRDILMDSVVRSEALQGKVLAGGRINARKALEAASAVEPPHPPLHAPRAVAFKDVEPKIGIVGGVVNITAADDESDVDYYKVYWVSQAGFQLDAIGKVKATGARLLEVKVAGVAMPQFAAGLVAVAGNATGEMPAQIGGIAPSIAVVDFGAPEMGPKAAAWKGDIDLRSGIVAGALSITRAADERSITQYNIYWSNAHGSRGPLLGSIPAVGFMEPKCTGPACSLINATSSAGRHQYDRLDYQDGEEATILASGPGSIKVTRFDTEEYYDTLSVGNNELSGQPSVPLELDLPAGPVTLYWFSDDSVTATGWTFELVQTDTTADFWLPASAPLGRGLEVVPEFRGTELPEGLFVEVVDYNSSMPPSPGFAPAAVRFEDLDTAAGVIAGAAVILPSQVAAANGSVTYYQLDFADADGAVVSLGGRADANGSCPVVIPIATMPPPAGASKLIARAGNAFGLGAGQACADLLDADAIPPPNTSNVSRPNTSGRDERRLQAQAKSGDSSIAKAARPRHTSEPWLQQPHMGEKKEVIWPSGSAPFLSASAAPQSRILGAISVPGLDAHAAVEPEVRSAFEGALAAGLPHVAEGRVEVGRIS
;
A
#
# COMPACT_ATOMS: atom_id res chain seq x y z
N MET A 1 -45.92 -34.45 -41.94
CA MET A 1 -46.36 -33.07 -41.61
C MET A 1 -45.73 -32.56 -40.31
N ALA A 2 -45.78 -33.28 -39.18
CA ALA A 2 -45.12 -32.86 -37.94
C ALA A 2 -43.65 -32.46 -38.13
N ALA A 3 -42.87 -33.30 -38.84
CA ALA A 3 -41.49 -32.99 -39.19
C ALA A 3 -41.33 -31.72 -40.03
N LEU A 4 -42.29 -31.40 -40.91
CA LEU A 4 -42.26 -30.16 -41.72
C LEU A 4 -42.52 -28.92 -40.87
N VAL A 5 -43.51 -28.98 -39.96
CA VAL A 5 -43.80 -27.90 -39.00
C VAL A 5 -42.59 -27.68 -38.08
N TRP A 6 -41.96 -28.76 -37.63
CA TRP A 6 -40.79 -28.68 -36.75
C TRP A 6 -39.53 -28.21 -37.48
N MET A 7 -39.30 -28.63 -38.73
CA MET A 7 -38.22 -28.08 -39.56
C MET A 7 -38.42 -26.59 -39.83
N TYR A 8 -39.67 -26.14 -39.99
CA TYR A 8 -40.00 -24.73 -40.19
C TYR A 8 -39.82 -23.90 -38.91
N ARG A 9 -40.17 -24.46 -37.74
CA ARG A 9 -40.01 -23.85 -36.41
C ARG A 9 -39.46 -24.87 -35.41
N PRO A 10 -38.13 -25.03 -35.33
CA PRO A 10 -37.48 -26.07 -34.50
C PRO A 10 -37.72 -25.91 -33.00
N THR A 11 -38.13 -24.72 -32.57
CA THR A 11 -38.37 -24.37 -31.16
C THR A 11 -39.75 -24.79 -30.64
N LEU A 12 -40.65 -25.29 -31.50
CA LEU A 12 -41.97 -25.76 -31.07
C LEU A 12 -41.88 -27.09 -30.30
N GLY A 13 -42.49 -27.14 -29.12
CA GLY A 13 -42.64 -28.38 -28.36
C GLY A 13 -43.63 -29.34 -29.03
N MET A 14 -43.50 -30.64 -28.77
CA MET A 14 -44.37 -31.65 -29.41
C MET A 14 -45.86 -31.48 -29.13
N ALA A 15 -46.24 -30.91 -27.97
CA ALA A 15 -47.62 -30.56 -27.68
C ALA A 15 -48.13 -29.44 -28.61
N GLN A 16 -47.36 -28.37 -28.81
CA GLN A 16 -47.70 -27.27 -29.72
C GLN A 16 -47.76 -27.75 -31.17
N VAL A 17 -46.79 -28.58 -31.60
CA VAL A 17 -46.81 -29.19 -32.93
C VAL A 17 -48.08 -30.02 -33.12
N ARG A 18 -48.47 -30.83 -32.13
CA ARG A 18 -49.72 -31.59 -32.17
C ARG A 18 -50.93 -30.66 -32.31
N ASP A 19 -51.03 -29.63 -31.49
CA ASP A 19 -52.20 -28.75 -31.47
C ASP A 19 -52.32 -27.96 -32.79
N ILE A 20 -51.20 -27.44 -33.32
CA ILE A 20 -51.12 -26.83 -34.65
C ILE A 20 -51.63 -27.80 -35.74
N LEU A 21 -51.19 -29.06 -35.69
CA LEU A 21 -51.63 -30.06 -36.65
C LEU A 21 -53.13 -30.32 -36.54
N MET A 22 -53.68 -30.40 -35.32
CA MET A 22 -55.10 -30.63 -35.10
C MET A 22 -55.97 -29.45 -35.57
N ASP A 23 -55.53 -28.22 -35.33
CA ASP A 23 -56.25 -27.01 -35.73
C ASP A 23 -56.16 -26.73 -37.24
N SER A 24 -55.13 -27.28 -37.88
CA SER A 24 -54.95 -27.22 -39.34
C SER A 24 -55.76 -28.27 -40.12
N VAL A 25 -56.47 -29.19 -39.44
CA VAL A 25 -57.29 -30.21 -40.10
C VAL A 25 -58.52 -29.59 -40.76
N VAL A 26 -58.66 -29.80 -42.06
CA VAL A 26 -59.92 -29.56 -42.78
C VAL A 26 -60.78 -30.81 -42.64
N ARG A 27 -61.84 -30.69 -41.82
CA ARG A 27 -62.75 -31.80 -41.54
C ARG A 27 -63.48 -32.23 -42.81
N SER A 28 -63.61 -33.54 -42.99
CA SER A 28 -64.42 -34.11 -44.08
C SER A 28 -65.76 -34.58 -43.52
N GLU A 29 -66.86 -34.19 -44.17
CA GLU A 29 -68.21 -34.63 -43.78
C GLU A 29 -68.33 -36.15 -43.73
N ALA A 30 -67.61 -36.87 -44.61
CA ALA A 30 -67.61 -38.33 -44.66
C ALA A 30 -67.05 -39.01 -43.39
N LEU A 31 -66.26 -38.28 -42.58
CA LEU A 31 -65.61 -38.78 -41.37
C LEU A 31 -66.18 -38.16 -40.08
N GLN A 32 -67.18 -37.29 -40.20
CA GLN A 32 -67.79 -36.61 -39.05
C GLN A 32 -68.51 -37.63 -38.15
N GLY A 33 -68.13 -37.67 -36.87
CA GLY A 33 -68.65 -38.63 -35.88
C GLY A 33 -68.04 -40.05 -35.95
N LYS A 34 -67.16 -40.35 -36.91
CA LYS A 34 -66.52 -41.67 -37.06
C LYS A 34 -65.10 -41.73 -36.49
N VAL A 35 -64.41 -40.59 -36.39
CA VAL A 35 -63.05 -40.47 -35.85
C VAL A 35 -62.87 -39.11 -35.16
N LEU A 36 -62.04 -39.06 -34.12
CA LEU A 36 -61.78 -37.85 -33.31
C LEU A 36 -61.24 -36.66 -34.12
N ALA A 37 -60.46 -36.92 -35.18
CA ALA A 37 -59.83 -35.89 -36.03
C ALA A 37 -59.96 -36.23 -37.53
N GLY A 38 -61.16 -36.62 -37.97
CA GLY A 38 -61.42 -37.02 -39.36
C GLY A 38 -61.31 -35.87 -40.36
N GLY A 39 -60.15 -35.74 -41.00
CA GLY A 39 -59.95 -34.75 -42.06
C GLY A 39 -58.57 -34.81 -42.70
N ARG A 40 -58.34 -33.91 -43.66
CA ARG A 40 -57.03 -33.73 -44.30
C ARG A 40 -56.30 -32.58 -43.61
N ILE A 41 -55.05 -32.80 -43.21
CA ILE A 41 -54.20 -31.74 -42.64
C ILE A 41 -53.88 -30.72 -43.75
N ASN A 42 -54.21 -29.45 -43.54
CA ASN A 42 -53.86 -28.38 -44.46
C ASN A 42 -52.46 -27.84 -44.12
N ALA A 43 -51.47 -28.25 -44.93
CA ALA A 43 -50.08 -27.90 -44.70
C ALA A 43 -49.82 -26.38 -44.66
N ARG A 44 -50.51 -25.60 -45.51
CA ARG A 44 -50.38 -24.14 -45.51
C ARG A 44 -50.93 -23.54 -44.22
N LYS A 45 -52.12 -23.94 -43.79
CA LYS A 45 -52.73 -23.49 -42.54
C LYS A 45 -51.89 -23.87 -41.32
N ALA A 46 -51.27 -25.05 -41.33
CA ALA A 46 -50.35 -25.49 -40.28
C ALA A 46 -49.07 -24.64 -40.22
N LEU A 47 -48.49 -24.27 -41.37
CA LEU A 47 -47.31 -23.40 -41.42
C LEU A 47 -47.65 -21.96 -41.04
N GLU A 48 -48.82 -21.44 -41.46
CA GLU A 48 -49.34 -20.14 -41.04
C GLU A 48 -49.56 -20.11 -39.51
N ALA A 49 -50.20 -21.14 -38.95
CA ALA A 49 -50.37 -21.28 -37.51
C ALA A 49 -49.03 -21.42 -36.77
N ALA A 50 -48.08 -22.20 -37.28
CA ALA A 50 -46.75 -22.31 -36.72
C ALA A 50 -45.95 -20.99 -36.78
N SER A 51 -46.14 -20.19 -37.84
CA SER A 51 -45.52 -18.87 -37.97
C SER A 51 -46.07 -17.86 -36.97
N ALA A 52 -47.34 -18.03 -36.58
CA ALA A 52 -48.03 -17.19 -35.60
C ALA A 52 -47.68 -17.56 -34.14
N VAL A 53 -47.11 -18.75 -33.89
CA VAL A 53 -46.56 -19.06 -32.56
C VAL A 53 -45.27 -18.29 -32.38
N GLU A 54 -45.32 -17.28 -31.52
CA GLU A 54 -44.17 -16.47 -31.15
C GLU A 54 -43.07 -17.39 -30.60
N PRO A 55 -41.83 -17.30 -31.12
CA PRO A 55 -40.77 -18.16 -30.64
C PRO A 55 -40.53 -17.90 -29.15
N PRO A 56 -40.25 -18.95 -28.36
CA PRO A 56 -39.83 -18.77 -26.98
C PRO A 56 -38.68 -17.77 -26.93
N HIS A 57 -38.90 -16.63 -26.27
CA HIS A 57 -37.93 -15.57 -26.12
C HIS A 57 -37.61 -15.36 -24.64
N PRO A 58 -36.37 -14.96 -24.31
CA PRO A 58 -36.05 -14.50 -22.97
C PRO A 58 -37.03 -13.41 -22.53
N PRO A 59 -37.25 -13.23 -21.22
CA PRO A 59 -38.22 -12.25 -20.76
C PRO A 59 -37.92 -10.84 -21.29
N LEU A 60 -38.97 -10.16 -21.72
CA LEU A 60 -38.96 -8.75 -22.12
C LEU A 60 -39.13 -7.83 -20.91
N HIS A 61 -39.79 -8.32 -19.86
CA HIS A 61 -40.02 -7.56 -18.64
C HIS A 61 -38.86 -7.70 -17.65
N ALA A 62 -38.15 -6.60 -17.42
CA ALA A 62 -37.05 -6.53 -16.49
C ALA A 62 -37.51 -6.25 -15.05
N PRO A 63 -36.76 -6.69 -14.03
CA PRO A 63 -36.98 -6.20 -12.67
C PRO A 63 -36.82 -4.68 -12.63
N ARG A 64 -37.55 -4.02 -11.74
CA ARG A 64 -37.59 -2.55 -11.68
C ARG A 64 -36.45 -1.93 -10.88
N ALA A 65 -36.00 -2.64 -9.86
CA ALA A 65 -34.92 -2.19 -8.98
C ALA A 65 -34.26 -3.37 -8.29
N VAL A 66 -33.00 -3.18 -7.88
CA VAL A 66 -32.28 -4.06 -6.97
C VAL A 66 -31.70 -3.21 -5.84
N ALA A 67 -31.78 -3.70 -4.61
CA ALA A 67 -31.19 -3.08 -3.43
C ALA A 67 -30.45 -4.13 -2.61
N PHE A 68 -29.31 -3.76 -2.07
CA PHE A 68 -28.49 -4.63 -1.23
C PHE A 68 -27.75 -3.78 -0.19
N LYS A 69 -27.61 -4.34 1.00
CA LYS A 69 -26.75 -3.80 2.06
C LYS A 69 -25.99 -4.98 2.65
N ASP A 70 -24.67 -4.87 2.61
CA ASP A 70 -23.80 -5.84 3.25
C ASP A 70 -23.93 -5.75 4.78
N VAL A 71 -23.92 -6.90 5.43
CA VAL A 71 -24.01 -7.05 6.89
C VAL A 71 -22.92 -7.96 7.44
N GLU A 72 -22.05 -8.51 6.59
CA GLU A 72 -20.96 -9.36 7.02
C GLU A 72 -19.75 -8.49 7.40
N PRO A 73 -19.28 -8.50 8.66
CA PRO A 73 -18.17 -7.65 9.10
C PRO A 73 -16.81 -8.05 8.53
N LYS A 74 -16.70 -9.22 7.90
CA LYS A 74 -15.44 -9.77 7.41
C LYS A 74 -15.13 -9.25 6.01
N ILE A 75 -14.01 -8.53 5.89
CA ILE A 75 -13.57 -7.94 4.63
C ILE A 75 -13.41 -8.98 3.53
N GLY A 76 -13.90 -8.63 2.35
CA GLY A 76 -13.93 -9.46 1.16
C GLY A 76 -15.04 -10.51 1.19
N ILE A 77 -15.81 -10.63 2.28
CA ILE A 77 -16.96 -11.52 2.37
C ILE A 77 -18.21 -10.66 2.49
N VAL A 78 -19.16 -10.88 1.59
CA VAL A 78 -20.43 -10.15 1.58
C VAL A 78 -21.58 -11.03 2.04
N GLY A 79 -22.45 -10.49 2.89
CA GLY A 79 -23.63 -11.18 3.40
C GLY A 79 -24.84 -10.26 3.46
N GLY A 80 -26.04 -10.85 3.49
CA GLY A 80 -27.27 -10.07 3.67
C GLY A 80 -28.42 -10.53 2.77
N VAL A 81 -29.29 -9.59 2.41
CA VAL A 81 -30.47 -9.88 1.59
C VAL A 81 -30.48 -8.92 0.40
N VAL A 82 -30.52 -9.49 -0.80
CA VAL A 82 -30.75 -8.74 -2.03
C VAL A 82 -32.25 -8.65 -2.24
N ASN A 83 -32.74 -7.40 -2.24
CA ASN A 83 -34.15 -7.07 -2.46
C ASN A 83 -34.35 -6.71 -3.93
N ILE A 84 -35.15 -7.50 -4.63
CA ILE A 84 -35.51 -7.31 -6.04
C ILE A 84 -36.92 -6.74 -6.09
N THR A 85 -37.09 -5.57 -6.70
CA THR A 85 -38.43 -5.10 -7.08
C THR A 85 -38.81 -5.75 -8.39
N ALA A 86 -39.83 -6.62 -8.34
CA ALA A 86 -40.31 -7.38 -9.49
C ALA A 86 -40.75 -6.46 -10.65
N ALA A 87 -40.82 -7.04 -11.85
CA ALA A 87 -41.41 -6.40 -13.01
C ALA A 87 -42.88 -6.04 -12.76
N ASP A 88 -43.41 -5.02 -13.45
CA ASP A 88 -44.83 -4.68 -13.36
C ASP A 88 -45.73 -5.74 -14.02
N ASP A 89 -45.18 -6.48 -14.99
CA ASP A 89 -45.79 -7.67 -15.59
C ASP A 89 -44.80 -8.84 -15.52
N GLU A 90 -45.24 -9.96 -14.96
CA GLU A 90 -44.45 -11.21 -14.87
C GLU A 90 -44.99 -12.29 -15.82
N SER A 91 -45.82 -11.92 -16.80
CA SER A 91 -46.44 -12.87 -17.74
C SER A 91 -45.43 -13.72 -18.53
N ASP A 92 -44.21 -13.23 -18.71
CA ASP A 92 -43.10 -13.91 -19.38
C ASP A 92 -41.89 -14.17 -18.46
N VAL A 93 -42.03 -13.97 -17.14
CA VAL A 93 -40.96 -14.13 -16.14
C VAL A 93 -41.24 -15.34 -15.24
N ASP A 94 -40.38 -16.35 -15.28
CA ASP A 94 -40.50 -17.50 -14.36
C ASP A 94 -39.69 -17.29 -13.07
N TYR A 95 -38.59 -16.54 -13.14
CA TYR A 95 -37.67 -16.31 -12.03
C TYR A 95 -36.84 -15.04 -12.20
N TYR A 96 -36.27 -14.58 -11.09
CA TYR A 96 -35.20 -13.60 -11.06
C TYR A 96 -33.91 -14.23 -10.57
N LYS A 97 -32.79 -13.76 -11.08
CA LYS A 97 -31.46 -14.23 -10.71
C LYS A 97 -30.54 -13.04 -10.49
N VAL A 98 -29.71 -13.14 -9.46
CA VAL A 98 -28.76 -12.10 -9.10
C VAL A 98 -27.36 -12.56 -9.46
N TYR A 99 -26.61 -11.68 -10.11
CA TYR A 99 -25.22 -11.91 -10.50
C TYR A 99 -24.31 -10.84 -9.92
N TRP A 100 -23.07 -11.24 -9.68
CA TRP A 100 -21.95 -10.32 -9.61
C TRP A 100 -21.72 -9.66 -10.96
N VAL A 101 -21.40 -8.37 -10.95
CA VAL A 101 -20.97 -7.64 -12.16
C VAL A 101 -19.66 -6.91 -11.91
N SER A 102 -18.80 -6.92 -12.92
CA SER A 102 -17.57 -6.13 -12.90
C SER A 102 -17.84 -4.65 -13.11
N GLN A 103 -16.85 -3.80 -12.86
CA GLN A 103 -16.95 -2.36 -13.13
C GLN A 103 -17.24 -2.04 -14.61
N ALA A 104 -16.80 -2.91 -15.53
CA ALA A 104 -17.09 -2.81 -16.96
C ALA A 104 -18.48 -3.35 -17.35
N GLY A 105 -19.25 -3.85 -16.38
CA GLY A 105 -20.60 -4.38 -16.60
C GLY A 105 -20.66 -5.81 -17.12
N PHE A 106 -19.55 -6.56 -17.03
CA PHE A 106 -19.56 -7.99 -17.34
C PHE A 106 -20.15 -8.79 -16.20
N GLN A 107 -21.09 -9.68 -16.54
CA GLN A 107 -21.62 -10.68 -15.62
C GLN A 107 -20.51 -11.66 -15.20
N LEU A 108 -20.37 -11.86 -13.89
CA LEU A 108 -19.47 -12.84 -13.29
C LEU A 108 -20.32 -14.02 -12.74
N ASP A 109 -20.12 -14.40 -11.48
CA ASP A 109 -20.81 -15.53 -10.86
C ASP A 109 -22.25 -15.21 -10.41
N ALA A 110 -23.11 -16.24 -10.43
CA ALA A 110 -24.46 -16.15 -9.89
C ALA A 110 -24.45 -16.24 -8.37
N ILE A 111 -25.17 -15.35 -7.71
CA ILE A 111 -25.33 -15.33 -6.25
C ILE A 111 -26.51 -16.20 -5.82
N GLY A 112 -27.64 -16.05 -6.51
CA GLY A 112 -28.85 -16.75 -6.15
C GLY A 112 -30.00 -16.50 -7.12
N LYS A 113 -31.08 -17.26 -6.92
CA LYS A 113 -32.27 -17.25 -7.78
C LYS A 113 -33.52 -17.32 -6.91
N VAL A 114 -34.56 -16.59 -7.31
CA VAL A 114 -35.88 -16.59 -6.68
C VAL A 114 -36.96 -16.74 -7.74
N LYS A 115 -38.00 -17.53 -7.47
CA LYS A 115 -39.12 -17.73 -8.41
C LYS A 115 -39.98 -16.47 -8.47
N ALA A 116 -40.53 -16.14 -9.64
CA ALA A 116 -41.57 -15.13 -9.77
C ALA A 116 -42.86 -15.60 -9.06
N THR A 117 -43.51 -14.69 -8.33
CA THR A 117 -44.70 -15.03 -7.50
C THR A 117 -45.83 -14.01 -7.60
N GLY A 118 -45.69 -12.96 -8.42
CA GLY A 118 -46.55 -11.78 -8.44
C GLY A 118 -46.35 -10.83 -7.27
N ALA A 119 -45.38 -11.09 -6.39
CA ALA A 119 -45.07 -10.21 -5.26
C ALA A 119 -44.20 -9.04 -5.74
N ARG A 120 -44.50 -7.83 -5.28
CA ARG A 120 -43.75 -6.62 -5.66
C ARG A 120 -42.28 -6.67 -5.22
N LEU A 121 -42.00 -7.31 -4.09
CA LEU A 121 -40.67 -7.41 -3.50
C LEU A 121 -40.31 -8.89 -3.33
N LEU A 122 -39.14 -9.26 -3.83
CA LEU A 122 -38.58 -10.61 -3.74
C LEU A 122 -37.21 -10.54 -3.06
N GLU A 123 -36.84 -11.59 -2.34
CA GLU A 123 -35.62 -11.63 -1.54
C GLU A 123 -34.71 -12.78 -1.99
N VAL A 124 -33.42 -12.49 -2.14
CA VAL A 124 -32.36 -13.48 -2.33
C VAL A 124 -31.38 -13.35 -1.17
N LYS A 125 -31.28 -14.38 -0.33
CA LYS A 125 -30.35 -14.41 0.81
C LYS A 125 -28.93 -14.72 0.33
N VAL A 126 -27.97 -13.94 0.79
CA VAL A 126 -26.54 -14.10 0.53
C VAL A 126 -25.87 -14.52 1.83
N ALA A 127 -25.39 -15.76 1.89
CA ALA A 127 -24.83 -16.37 3.10
C ALA A 127 -23.30 -16.25 3.12
N GLY A 128 -22.78 -15.03 3.31
CA GLY A 128 -21.35 -14.78 3.52
C GLY A 128 -20.47 -15.36 2.41
N VAL A 129 -20.56 -14.79 1.21
CA VAL A 129 -19.81 -15.28 0.04
C VAL A 129 -18.60 -14.38 -0.22
N ALA A 130 -17.47 -14.98 -0.62
CA ALA A 130 -16.32 -14.20 -1.04
C ALA A 130 -16.67 -13.38 -2.29
N MET A 131 -16.36 -12.08 -2.26
CA MET A 131 -16.56 -11.19 -3.39
C MET A 131 -15.59 -11.58 -4.51
N PRO A 132 -16.07 -11.95 -5.72
CA PRO A 132 -15.20 -12.34 -6.81
C PRO A 132 -14.24 -11.22 -7.19
N GLN A 133 -13.07 -11.61 -7.73
CA GLN A 133 -12.13 -10.63 -8.26
C GLN A 133 -12.83 -9.77 -9.32
N PHE A 134 -12.59 -8.45 -9.26
CA PHE A 134 -13.18 -7.44 -10.14
C PHE A 134 -14.68 -7.18 -9.98
N ALA A 135 -15.37 -7.86 -9.06
CA ALA A 135 -16.75 -7.53 -8.75
C ALA A 135 -16.86 -6.10 -8.20
N ALA A 136 -17.80 -5.33 -8.76
CA ALA A 136 -18.07 -3.94 -8.39
C ALA A 136 -19.53 -3.71 -7.98
N GLY A 137 -20.42 -4.64 -8.34
CA GLY A 137 -21.84 -4.50 -8.05
C GLY A 137 -22.63 -5.80 -8.22
N LEU A 138 -23.94 -5.69 -7.99
CA LEU A 138 -24.93 -6.71 -8.29
C LEU A 138 -25.84 -6.25 -9.41
N VAL A 139 -26.31 -7.20 -10.22
CA VAL A 139 -27.39 -7.00 -11.19
C VAL A 139 -28.46 -8.07 -10.99
N ALA A 140 -29.73 -7.67 -11.08
CA ALA A 140 -30.85 -8.60 -11.09
C ALA A 140 -31.39 -8.74 -12.51
N VAL A 141 -31.55 -9.97 -12.99
CA VAL A 141 -32.12 -10.28 -14.31
C VAL A 141 -33.35 -11.14 -14.19
N ALA A 142 -34.31 -10.94 -15.09
CA ALA A 142 -35.43 -11.84 -15.29
C ALA A 142 -35.02 -13.02 -16.18
N GLY A 143 -35.55 -14.20 -15.89
CA GLY A 143 -35.37 -15.39 -16.71
C GLY A 143 -36.62 -16.24 -16.77
N ASN A 144 -36.72 -17.02 -17.84
CA ASN A 144 -37.76 -18.03 -18.05
C ASN A 144 -37.15 -19.33 -18.59
N ALA A 145 -37.99 -20.29 -18.98
CA ALA A 145 -37.54 -21.56 -19.55
C ALA A 145 -36.72 -21.42 -20.85
N THR A 146 -36.75 -20.26 -21.50
CA THR A 146 -36.13 -20.01 -22.81
C THR A 146 -34.76 -19.33 -22.69
N GLY A 147 -34.51 -18.63 -21.58
CA GLY A 147 -33.27 -17.92 -21.32
C GLY A 147 -33.42 -16.84 -20.26
N GLU A 148 -32.34 -16.07 -20.09
CA GLU A 148 -32.26 -14.90 -19.21
C GLU A 148 -32.13 -13.65 -20.07
N MET A 149 -32.66 -12.52 -19.60
CA MET A 149 -32.41 -11.23 -20.25
C MET A 149 -30.92 -10.84 -20.11
N PRO A 150 -30.36 -10.01 -21.01
CA PRO A 150 -28.95 -9.60 -20.92
C PRO A 150 -28.64 -8.84 -19.63
N ALA A 151 -27.63 -9.29 -18.89
CA ALA A 151 -27.08 -8.61 -17.72
C ALA A 151 -25.98 -7.63 -18.17
N GLN A 152 -26.31 -6.36 -18.40
CA GLN A 152 -25.32 -5.31 -18.65
C GLN A 152 -25.60 -4.09 -17.78
N ILE A 153 -24.55 -3.53 -17.14
CA ILE A 153 -24.63 -2.25 -16.43
C ILE A 153 -25.00 -1.15 -17.43
N GLY A 154 -26.05 -0.38 -17.13
CA GLY A 154 -26.61 0.62 -18.04
C GLY A 154 -27.57 0.05 -19.10
N GLY A 155 -27.76 -1.27 -19.10
CA GLY A 155 -28.85 -1.93 -19.82
C GLY A 155 -30.19 -1.75 -19.10
N ILE A 156 -31.19 -2.54 -19.52
CA ILE A 156 -32.54 -2.50 -18.95
C ILE A 156 -32.58 -3.08 -17.53
N ALA A 157 -31.61 -3.94 -17.19
CA ALA A 157 -31.54 -4.55 -15.87
C ALA A 157 -31.01 -3.57 -14.80
N PRO A 158 -31.67 -3.45 -13.64
CA PRO A 158 -31.21 -2.61 -12.54
C PRO A 158 -29.94 -3.22 -11.91
N SER A 159 -29.00 -2.34 -11.56
CA SER A 159 -27.76 -2.71 -10.87
C SER A 159 -27.54 -1.83 -9.64
N ILE A 160 -26.77 -2.34 -8.69
CA ILE A 160 -26.38 -1.64 -7.45
C ILE A 160 -24.89 -1.88 -7.18
N ALA A 161 -24.16 -0.83 -6.82
CA ALA A 161 -22.78 -0.97 -6.40
C ALA A 161 -22.72 -1.72 -5.05
N VAL A 162 -21.75 -2.63 -4.92
CA VAL A 162 -21.52 -3.34 -3.65
C VAL A 162 -20.44 -2.62 -2.90
N VAL A 163 -20.77 -2.19 -1.69
CA VAL A 163 -19.82 -1.68 -0.71
C VAL A 163 -19.72 -2.74 0.38
N ASP A 164 -18.54 -3.35 0.45
CA ASP A 164 -18.16 -4.32 1.47
C ASP A 164 -18.22 -3.67 2.86
N PHE A 165 -19.06 -4.22 3.74
CA PHE A 165 -19.23 -3.78 5.13
C PHE A 165 -18.16 -4.42 6.02
N GLY A 166 -16.89 -4.21 5.68
CA GLY A 166 -15.78 -4.70 6.48
C GLY A 166 -15.52 -3.85 7.73
N ALA A 167 -15.18 -4.48 8.85
CA ALA A 167 -14.51 -3.81 9.97
C ALA A 167 -13.02 -4.17 9.96
N PRO A 168 -12.12 -3.25 10.35
CA PRO A 168 -10.71 -3.60 10.51
C PRO A 168 -10.50 -4.80 11.43
N GLU A 169 -9.66 -5.75 11.03
CA GLU A 169 -9.35 -6.94 11.85
C GLU A 169 -8.28 -6.62 12.92
N MET A 170 -7.46 -5.61 12.65
CA MET A 170 -6.31 -5.22 13.47
C MET A 170 -6.32 -3.71 13.75
N GLY A 171 -5.74 -3.33 14.89
CA GLY A 171 -5.47 -1.95 15.26
C GLY A 171 -3.98 -1.58 15.16
N PRO A 172 -3.64 -0.29 15.32
CA PRO A 172 -2.25 0.14 15.41
C PRO A 172 -1.55 -0.58 16.58
N LYS A 173 -0.29 -0.97 16.40
CA LYS A 173 0.47 -1.68 17.44
C LYS A 173 0.81 -0.79 18.63
N ALA A 174 1.11 0.48 18.35
CA ALA A 174 1.47 1.46 19.34
C ALA A 174 1.18 2.87 18.81
N ALA A 175 1.02 3.82 19.72
CA ALA A 175 0.97 5.23 19.39
C ALA A 175 1.59 6.02 20.53
N ALA A 176 2.30 7.09 20.20
CA ALA A 176 3.07 7.88 21.14
C ALA A 176 2.98 9.37 20.79
N TRP A 177 2.57 10.18 21.75
CA TRP A 177 2.62 11.63 21.64
C TRP A 177 4.08 12.06 21.75
N LYS A 178 4.63 12.68 20.69
CA LYS A 178 6.02 13.16 20.68
C LYS A 178 6.21 14.39 21.58
N GLY A 179 5.15 14.92 22.17
CA GLY A 179 5.18 16.04 23.11
C GLY A 179 4.63 17.32 22.52
N ASP A 180 4.20 18.21 23.41
CA ASP A 180 3.70 19.52 23.07
C ASP A 180 4.82 20.50 22.70
N ILE A 181 4.70 21.19 21.59
CA ILE A 181 5.68 22.16 21.10
C ILE A 181 5.18 23.61 21.20
N ASP A 182 3.93 23.82 21.62
CA ASP A 182 3.41 25.13 21.97
C ASP A 182 3.56 25.33 23.47
N LEU A 183 4.03 26.49 23.92
CA LEU A 183 4.24 26.76 25.36
C LEU A 183 3.13 27.60 25.97
N ARG A 184 2.13 27.99 25.17
CA ARG A 184 0.99 28.78 25.63
C ARG A 184 0.07 27.87 26.42
N SER A 185 -0.08 28.15 27.71
CA SER A 185 -0.99 27.40 28.58
C SER A 185 -2.39 27.29 27.96
N GLY A 186 -2.91 26.07 27.90
CA GLY A 186 -4.21 25.72 27.34
C GLY A 186 -4.20 25.47 25.84
N ILE A 187 -3.03 25.45 25.18
CA ILE A 187 -2.87 25.20 23.75
C ILE A 187 -1.82 24.13 23.56
N VAL A 188 -2.15 23.10 22.80
CA VAL A 188 -1.23 22.01 22.46
C VAL A 188 -1.00 21.92 20.96
N ALA A 189 0.23 21.65 20.56
CA ALA A 189 0.64 21.37 19.19
C ALA A 189 1.75 20.32 19.19
N GLY A 190 1.85 19.50 18.15
CA GLY A 190 2.93 18.51 18.09
C GLY A 190 2.62 17.31 17.21
N ALA A 191 3.49 16.31 17.28
CA ALA A 191 3.35 15.11 16.47
C ALA A 191 2.85 13.92 17.32
N LEU A 192 1.91 13.17 16.78
CA LEU A 192 1.53 11.86 17.25
C LEU A 192 2.17 10.82 16.33
N SER A 193 3.02 9.95 16.86
CA SER A 193 3.58 8.82 16.11
C SER A 193 2.71 7.59 16.29
N ILE A 194 2.46 6.86 15.21
CA ILE A 194 1.66 5.63 15.19
C ILE A 194 2.52 4.53 14.60
N THR A 195 2.73 3.45 15.36
CA THR A 195 3.24 2.20 14.81
C THR A 195 2.07 1.46 14.17
N ARG A 196 2.18 1.22 12.85
CA ARG A 196 1.11 0.62 12.05
C ARG A 196 0.69 -0.74 12.59
N ALA A 197 -0.50 -1.19 12.19
CA ALA A 197 -0.98 -2.54 12.47
C ALA A 197 -0.01 -3.59 11.89
N ALA A 198 -0.02 -4.81 12.42
CA ALA A 198 0.78 -5.90 11.84
C ALA A 198 0.37 -6.24 10.39
N ASP A 199 -0.87 -5.90 10.01
CA ASP A 199 -1.44 -6.12 8.69
C ASP A 199 -2.50 -5.04 8.42
N GLU A 200 -2.28 -4.20 7.41
CA GLU A 200 -3.19 -3.14 7.00
C GLU A 200 -4.13 -3.54 5.86
N ARG A 201 -4.18 -4.80 5.42
CA ARG A 201 -5.11 -5.22 4.36
C ARG A 201 -6.57 -4.92 4.70
N SER A 202 -6.88 -4.88 5.99
CA SER A 202 -8.20 -4.52 6.53
C SER A 202 -8.36 -3.06 6.91
N ILE A 203 -7.42 -2.18 6.57
CA ILE A 203 -7.38 -0.79 7.05
C ILE A 203 -7.22 0.13 5.85
N THR A 204 -8.12 1.10 5.69
CA THR A 204 -7.96 2.18 4.70
C THR A 204 -7.27 3.40 5.29
N GLN A 205 -7.49 3.69 6.57
CA GLN A 205 -6.82 4.77 7.30
C GLN A 205 -6.91 4.59 8.81
N TYR A 206 -6.13 5.37 9.55
CA TYR A 206 -6.26 5.57 10.99
C TYR A 206 -6.89 6.93 11.23
N ASN A 207 -8.05 6.97 11.88
CA ASN A 207 -8.71 8.18 12.31
C ASN A 207 -8.23 8.60 13.70
N ILE A 208 -7.97 9.89 13.88
CA ILE A 208 -7.44 10.46 15.12
C ILE A 208 -8.52 11.35 15.72
N TYR A 209 -8.94 11.03 16.94
CA TYR A 209 -9.98 11.75 17.67
C TYR A 209 -9.41 12.40 18.93
N TRP A 210 -9.99 13.52 19.35
CA TRP A 210 -9.90 13.87 20.77
C TRP A 210 -10.64 12.82 21.60
N SER A 211 -10.11 12.46 22.77
CA SER A 211 -10.77 11.50 23.64
C SER A 211 -10.57 11.85 25.11
N ASN A 212 -11.58 11.59 25.94
CA ASN A 212 -11.40 11.59 27.39
C ASN A 212 -10.85 10.21 27.80
N ALA A 213 -10.03 10.13 28.85
CA ALA A 213 -9.38 8.86 29.25
C ALA A 213 -10.37 7.73 29.64
N HIS A 214 -11.68 7.99 29.61
CA HIS A 214 -12.76 7.04 29.86
C HIS A 214 -13.42 6.51 28.58
N GLY A 215 -12.81 6.75 27.40
CA GLY A 215 -13.24 6.17 26.13
C GLY A 215 -14.42 6.88 25.45
N SER A 216 -14.80 8.09 25.89
CA SER A 216 -15.75 8.89 25.10
C SER A 216 -15.00 9.58 23.97
N ARG A 217 -15.17 9.03 22.77
CA ARG A 217 -14.66 9.60 21.52
C ARG A 217 -15.27 10.99 21.27
N GLY A 218 -14.39 11.98 21.12
CA GLY A 218 -14.71 13.37 20.82
C GLY A 218 -14.69 13.64 19.30
N PRO A 219 -14.46 14.90 18.87
CA PRO A 219 -14.41 15.24 17.45
C PRO A 219 -13.19 14.64 16.73
N LEU A 220 -13.39 14.30 15.45
CA LEU A 220 -12.33 13.88 14.53
C LEU A 220 -11.37 15.04 14.26
N LEU A 221 -10.08 14.80 14.42
CA LEU A 221 -9.02 15.76 14.13
C LEU A 221 -8.46 15.59 12.72
N GLY A 222 -8.39 14.35 12.26
CA GLY A 222 -7.90 14.00 10.94
C GLY A 222 -7.60 12.51 10.83
N SER A 223 -6.98 12.12 9.71
CA SER A 223 -6.74 10.72 9.38
C SER A 223 -5.38 10.54 8.74
N ILE A 224 -4.76 9.37 8.93
CA ILE A 224 -3.54 8.93 8.23
C ILE A 224 -3.90 7.76 7.33
N PRO A 225 -3.60 7.80 6.02
CA PRO A 225 -3.86 6.67 5.15
C PRO A 225 -3.02 5.44 5.52
N ALA A 226 -3.64 4.26 5.42
CA ALA A 226 -2.92 3.01 5.39
C ALA A 226 -2.07 2.94 4.11
N VAL A 227 -0.91 2.30 4.18
CA VAL A 227 -0.01 2.09 3.04
C VAL A 227 0.00 0.63 2.59
N GLY A 228 -0.81 -0.21 3.22
CA GLY A 228 -0.83 -1.65 2.98
C GLY A 228 0.34 -2.36 3.66
N PHE A 229 0.83 -1.81 4.78
CA PHE A 229 1.91 -2.42 5.55
C PHE A 229 1.50 -3.81 6.05
N MET A 230 2.41 -4.78 5.92
CA MET A 230 2.24 -6.15 6.39
C MET A 230 3.57 -6.64 6.95
N GLU A 231 3.57 -7.05 8.21
CA GLU A 231 4.76 -7.59 8.85
C GLU A 231 5.16 -8.94 8.24
N PRO A 232 6.45 -9.26 8.26
CA PRO A 232 6.96 -10.45 7.61
C PRO A 232 6.45 -11.72 8.32
N LYS A 233 5.77 -12.60 7.58
CA LYS A 233 5.20 -13.84 8.10
C LYS A 233 5.54 -15.01 7.19
N CYS A 234 6.17 -16.03 7.77
CA CYS A 234 6.44 -17.29 7.08
C CYS A 234 5.23 -18.25 7.22
N THR A 235 4.83 -18.85 6.12
CA THR A 235 3.85 -19.94 6.03
C THR A 235 4.36 -21.05 5.11
N GLY A 236 4.04 -22.31 5.41
CA GLY A 236 4.42 -23.46 4.57
C GLY A 236 5.14 -24.54 5.38
N PRO A 237 5.31 -25.76 4.83
CA PRO A 237 5.92 -26.89 5.54
C PRO A 237 7.31 -26.57 6.10
N ALA A 238 8.15 -25.87 5.33
CA ALA A 238 9.53 -25.60 5.71
C ALA A 238 9.71 -24.38 6.63
N CYS A 239 8.66 -23.60 6.92
CA CYS A 239 8.79 -22.41 7.79
C CYS A 239 9.20 -22.72 9.22
N SER A 240 8.92 -23.94 9.71
CA SER A 240 9.41 -24.38 11.01
C SER A 240 10.91 -24.71 11.02
N LEU A 241 11.51 -24.88 9.84
CA LEU A 241 12.92 -25.14 9.62
C LEU A 241 13.73 -23.86 9.31
N ILE A 242 13.04 -22.77 8.99
CA ILE A 242 13.63 -21.46 8.75
C ILE A 242 13.76 -20.74 10.10
N ASN A 243 14.99 -20.41 10.48
CA ASN A 243 15.23 -19.60 11.66
C ASN A 243 14.92 -18.13 11.33
N ALA A 244 13.89 -17.58 11.96
CA ALA A 244 13.47 -16.20 11.79
C ALA A 244 13.65 -15.42 13.09
N THR A 245 14.43 -14.35 13.05
CA THR A 245 14.63 -13.45 14.18
C THR A 245 14.25 -12.02 13.80
N SER A 246 13.71 -11.25 14.75
CA SER A 246 13.31 -9.86 14.53
C SER A 246 13.89 -8.98 15.61
N SER A 247 14.53 -7.87 15.21
CA SER A 247 15.08 -6.88 16.12
C SER A 247 14.98 -5.47 15.50
N ALA A 248 14.35 -4.53 16.22
CA ALA A 248 14.27 -3.12 15.82
C ALA A 248 13.84 -2.87 14.35
N GLY A 249 12.86 -3.63 13.84
CA GLY A 249 12.36 -3.49 12.46
C GLY A 249 13.20 -4.18 11.39
N ARG A 250 14.26 -4.90 11.78
CA ARG A 250 15.02 -5.81 10.91
C ARG A 250 14.59 -7.26 11.17
N HIS A 251 14.37 -8.01 10.10
CA HIS A 251 13.99 -9.41 10.15
C HIS A 251 15.06 -10.24 9.45
N GLN A 252 15.77 -11.09 10.20
CA GLN A 252 16.75 -11.99 9.63
C GLN A 252 16.13 -13.38 9.45
N TYR A 253 16.33 -13.96 8.28
CA TYR A 253 15.90 -15.30 7.92
C TYR A 253 17.10 -16.15 7.52
N ASP A 254 17.22 -17.32 8.14
CA ASP A 254 18.29 -18.28 7.88
C ASP A 254 17.69 -19.65 7.59
N ARG A 255 18.06 -20.25 6.46
CA ARG A 255 17.81 -21.65 6.14
C ARG A 255 19.13 -22.32 5.76
N LEU A 256 19.83 -22.86 6.76
CA LEU A 256 21.11 -23.56 6.57
C LEU A 256 20.91 -25.07 6.48
N ASP A 257 21.68 -25.77 5.65
CA ASP A 257 21.57 -27.22 5.47
C ASP A 257 20.12 -27.63 5.13
N TYR A 258 19.60 -27.06 4.04
CA TYR A 258 18.25 -27.36 3.60
C TYR A 258 18.09 -28.82 3.16
N GLN A 259 16.86 -29.32 3.17
CA GLN A 259 16.52 -30.68 2.76
C GLN A 259 15.79 -30.67 1.41
N ASP A 260 15.67 -31.84 0.81
CA ASP A 260 14.88 -32.07 -0.40
C ASP A 260 13.38 -31.80 -0.12
N GLY A 261 12.67 -31.29 -1.14
CA GLY A 261 11.21 -31.12 -1.14
C GLY A 261 10.70 -30.07 -0.16
N GLU A 262 11.48 -29.04 0.12
CA GLU A 262 11.07 -27.93 0.98
C GLU A 262 10.24 -26.90 0.23
N GLU A 263 9.22 -26.37 0.91
CA GLU A 263 8.41 -25.26 0.43
C GLU A 263 8.12 -24.30 1.58
N ALA A 264 8.39 -23.01 1.36
CA ALA A 264 8.02 -21.96 2.29
C ALA A 264 7.71 -20.64 1.57
N THR A 265 6.74 -19.91 2.11
CA THR A 265 6.32 -18.61 1.62
C THR A 265 6.46 -17.59 2.75
N ILE A 266 7.28 -16.55 2.54
CA ILE A 266 7.40 -15.40 3.45
C ILE A 266 6.63 -14.23 2.82
N LEU A 267 5.54 -13.84 3.46
CA LEU A 267 4.72 -12.70 3.07
C LEU A 267 5.23 -11.45 3.80
N ALA A 268 5.44 -10.34 3.10
CA ALA A 268 5.79 -9.04 3.66
C ALA A 268 5.19 -7.91 2.82
N SER A 269 5.51 -6.65 3.11
CA SER A 269 5.19 -5.50 2.25
C SER A 269 6.41 -4.61 2.04
N GLY A 270 6.51 -3.94 0.90
CA GLY A 270 7.37 -2.76 0.78
C GLY A 270 6.61 -1.45 1.05
N PRO A 271 7.31 -0.31 1.05
CA PRO A 271 8.71 -0.16 0.67
C PRO A 271 9.69 -0.78 1.69
N GLY A 272 10.85 -1.23 1.20
CA GLY A 272 11.87 -1.86 2.04
C GLY A 272 13.05 -2.37 1.21
N SER A 273 13.95 -3.11 1.84
CA SER A 273 15.07 -3.77 1.17
C SER A 273 15.34 -5.15 1.75
N ILE A 274 15.91 -6.01 0.91
CA ILE A 274 16.44 -7.31 1.29
C ILE A 274 17.94 -7.30 1.02
N LYS A 275 18.72 -7.74 2.00
CA LYS A 275 20.15 -7.94 1.88
C LYS A 275 20.48 -9.41 2.08
N VAL A 276 20.75 -10.10 0.99
CA VAL A 276 21.22 -11.49 1.00
C VAL A 276 22.69 -11.49 1.36
N THR A 277 23.05 -12.13 2.48
CA THR A 277 24.43 -12.18 3.00
C THR A 277 25.11 -13.51 2.76
N ARG A 278 24.33 -14.57 2.53
CA ARG A 278 24.79 -15.92 2.18
C ARG A 278 23.81 -16.56 1.22
N PHE A 279 24.32 -17.20 0.18
CA PHE A 279 23.49 -17.94 -0.77
C PHE A 279 24.30 -19.06 -1.45
N ASP A 280 23.88 -20.30 -1.22
CA ASP A 280 24.49 -21.50 -1.78
C ASP A 280 23.43 -22.61 -1.87
N THR A 281 22.80 -22.73 -3.05
CA THR A 281 21.75 -23.72 -3.36
C THR A 281 22.11 -24.49 -4.63
N GLU A 282 21.34 -25.53 -4.98
CA GLU A 282 21.49 -26.14 -6.31
C GLU A 282 21.13 -25.13 -7.41
N GLU A 283 22.02 -25.00 -8.39
CA GLU A 283 21.81 -24.08 -9.51
C GLU A 283 20.60 -24.51 -10.33
N TYR A 284 19.66 -23.60 -10.58
CA TYR A 284 18.40 -23.78 -11.34
C TYR A 284 17.27 -24.61 -10.72
N TYR A 285 17.52 -25.43 -9.70
CA TYR A 285 16.50 -26.34 -9.13
C TYR A 285 15.99 -25.84 -7.78
N ASP A 286 16.91 -25.39 -6.91
CA ASP A 286 16.58 -24.87 -5.59
C ASP A 286 16.59 -23.35 -5.61
N THR A 287 15.41 -22.76 -5.48
CA THR A 287 15.17 -21.35 -5.81
C THR A 287 14.61 -20.57 -4.64
N LEU A 288 15.15 -19.36 -4.43
CA LEU A 288 14.54 -18.31 -3.62
C LEU A 288 14.05 -17.20 -4.56
N SER A 289 12.75 -17.08 -4.71
CA SER A 289 12.12 -15.98 -5.44
C SER A 289 11.85 -14.80 -4.51
N VAL A 290 12.25 -13.60 -4.92
CA VAL A 290 12.00 -12.32 -4.25
C VAL A 290 11.34 -11.38 -5.26
N GLY A 291 10.01 -11.33 -5.23
CA GLY A 291 9.24 -10.62 -6.26
C GLY A 291 9.50 -11.22 -7.64
N ASN A 292 10.11 -10.44 -8.55
CA ASN A 292 10.46 -10.89 -9.91
C ASN A 292 11.90 -11.44 -10.02
N ASN A 293 12.67 -11.44 -8.94
CA ASN A 293 14.04 -11.95 -8.94
C ASN A 293 14.03 -13.39 -8.46
N GLU A 294 14.71 -14.28 -9.17
CA GLU A 294 14.88 -15.68 -8.78
C GLU A 294 16.37 -15.94 -8.56
N LEU A 295 16.70 -16.45 -7.37
CA LEU A 295 18.07 -16.73 -6.95
C LEU A 295 18.25 -18.25 -6.83
N SER A 296 19.33 -18.78 -7.41
CA SER A 296 19.79 -20.16 -7.26
C SER A 296 21.32 -20.23 -7.39
N GLY A 297 21.93 -21.35 -7.00
CA GLY A 297 23.38 -21.54 -7.13
C GLY A 297 24.17 -20.70 -6.12
N GLN A 298 25.23 -20.04 -6.60
CA GLN A 298 26.15 -19.22 -5.80
C GLN A 298 26.29 -17.79 -6.38
N PRO A 299 25.24 -16.95 -6.31
CA PRO A 299 25.33 -15.58 -6.76
C PRO A 299 26.34 -14.77 -5.91
N SER A 300 26.85 -13.68 -6.46
CA SER A 300 27.76 -12.80 -5.73
C SER A 300 27.03 -12.11 -4.57
N VAL A 301 27.46 -12.38 -3.34
CA VAL A 301 26.94 -11.76 -2.10
C VAL A 301 27.96 -10.78 -1.49
N PRO A 302 27.53 -9.70 -0.80
CA PRO A 302 26.14 -9.35 -0.49
C PRO A 302 25.34 -8.87 -1.71
N LEU A 303 24.09 -9.30 -1.81
CA LEU A 303 23.14 -8.86 -2.85
C LEU A 303 22.02 -8.06 -2.19
N GLU A 304 21.77 -6.84 -2.66
CA GLU A 304 20.72 -5.96 -2.17
C GLU A 304 19.60 -5.84 -3.20
N LEU A 305 18.36 -6.00 -2.75
CA LEU A 305 17.15 -5.96 -3.56
C LEU A 305 16.17 -4.97 -2.93
N ASP A 306 15.67 -4.02 -3.72
CA ASP A 306 14.63 -3.10 -3.27
C ASP A 306 13.25 -3.73 -3.36
N LEU A 307 12.42 -3.50 -2.35
CA LEU A 307 11.03 -3.91 -2.32
C LEU A 307 10.12 -2.72 -2.68
N PRO A 308 9.31 -2.82 -3.75
CA PRO A 308 8.37 -1.76 -4.09
C PRO A 308 7.24 -1.67 -3.06
N ALA A 309 6.57 -0.53 -3.01
CA ALA A 309 5.40 -0.35 -2.16
C ALA A 309 4.31 -1.41 -2.44
N GLY A 310 3.71 -1.94 -1.38
CA GLY A 310 2.64 -2.93 -1.44
C GLY A 310 3.08 -4.35 -1.06
N PRO A 311 2.18 -5.34 -1.15
CA PRO A 311 2.46 -6.72 -0.74
C PRO A 311 3.57 -7.35 -1.58
N VAL A 312 4.50 -8.04 -0.92
CA VAL A 312 5.59 -8.80 -1.53
C VAL A 312 5.53 -10.23 -1.03
N THR A 313 5.76 -11.17 -1.94
CA THR A 313 5.90 -12.60 -1.62
C THR A 313 7.33 -13.03 -1.90
N LEU A 314 7.97 -13.64 -0.92
CA LEU A 314 9.21 -14.39 -1.09
C LEU A 314 8.86 -15.87 -1.02
N TYR A 315 9.38 -16.65 -1.95
CA TYR A 315 9.06 -18.07 -2.08
C TYR A 315 10.34 -18.88 -2.13
N TRP A 316 10.44 -19.86 -1.23
CA TRP A 316 11.53 -20.82 -1.14
C TRP A 316 11.02 -22.19 -1.58
N PHE A 317 11.78 -22.83 -2.47
CA PHE A 317 11.51 -24.17 -2.97
C PHE A 317 12.82 -24.95 -3.15
N SER A 318 12.83 -26.22 -2.73
CA SER A 318 13.85 -27.20 -3.15
C SER A 318 13.23 -28.42 -3.81
N ASP A 319 13.98 -29.03 -4.72
CA ASP A 319 13.54 -30.23 -5.44
C ASP A 319 13.82 -31.53 -4.64
N ASP A 320 13.59 -32.70 -5.24
CA ASP A 320 13.73 -34.00 -4.57
C ASP A 320 15.19 -34.51 -4.48
N SER A 321 16.21 -33.67 -4.72
CA SER A 321 17.61 -34.05 -4.71
C SER A 321 18.60 -32.90 -4.46
N VAL A 322 19.89 -33.25 -4.34
CA VAL A 322 21.06 -32.34 -4.33
C VAL A 322 20.88 -31.07 -3.48
N THR A 323 21.21 -31.17 -2.21
CA THR A 323 21.24 -30.00 -1.32
C THR A 323 22.62 -29.32 -1.30
N ALA A 324 22.63 -28.02 -1.03
CA ALA A 324 23.84 -27.26 -0.69
C ALA A 324 23.71 -26.61 0.71
N THR A 325 24.52 -25.59 1.02
CA THR A 325 24.61 -25.09 2.41
C THR A 325 23.54 -24.08 2.81
N GLY A 326 22.70 -23.62 1.87
CA GLY A 326 21.51 -22.82 2.10
C GLY A 326 21.71 -21.31 1.98
N TRP A 327 20.83 -20.54 2.63
CA TRP A 327 20.77 -19.08 2.45
C TRP A 327 20.49 -18.31 3.74
N THR A 328 20.92 -17.06 3.76
CA THR A 328 20.64 -16.06 4.80
C THR A 328 20.34 -14.71 4.14
N PHE A 329 19.27 -14.05 4.59
CA PHE A 329 19.02 -12.66 4.23
C PHE A 329 18.45 -11.84 5.40
N GLU A 330 18.67 -10.53 5.33
CA GLU A 330 18.02 -9.53 6.19
C GLU A 330 16.95 -8.80 5.38
N LEU A 331 15.76 -8.66 5.95
CA LEU A 331 14.64 -7.88 5.44
C LEU A 331 14.43 -6.66 6.33
N VAL A 332 14.44 -5.47 5.72
CA VAL A 332 14.18 -4.19 6.39
C VAL A 332 13.01 -3.51 5.70
N GLN A 333 11.90 -3.33 6.42
CA GLN A 333 10.75 -2.58 5.91
C GLN A 333 10.82 -1.13 6.36
N THR A 334 10.44 -0.21 5.48
CA THR A 334 10.27 1.20 5.81
C THR A 334 8.79 1.50 6.06
N ASP A 335 8.48 2.72 6.51
CA ASP A 335 7.11 3.18 6.79
C ASP A 335 6.34 2.38 7.84
N THR A 336 7.04 1.66 8.74
CA THR A 336 6.46 0.95 9.89
C THR A 336 5.75 1.89 10.87
N THR A 337 6.10 3.18 10.83
CA THR A 337 5.50 4.25 11.61
C THR A 337 4.94 5.36 10.73
N ALA A 338 3.88 6.02 11.18
CA ALA A 338 3.34 7.22 10.56
C ALA A 338 3.16 8.33 11.60
N ASP A 339 3.36 9.58 11.19
CA ASP A 339 3.20 10.74 12.07
C ASP A 339 1.96 11.56 11.69
N PHE A 340 1.17 11.96 12.68
CA PHE A 340 0.07 12.90 12.56
C PHE A 340 0.48 14.22 13.22
N TRP A 341 0.38 15.33 12.50
CA TRP A 341 0.67 16.65 13.05
C TRP A 341 -0.60 17.31 13.60
N LEU A 342 -0.65 17.48 14.93
CA LEU A 342 -1.69 18.23 15.61
C LEU A 342 -1.36 19.73 15.55
N PRO A 343 -2.16 20.55 14.84
CA PRO A 343 -1.99 22.00 14.87
C PRO A 343 -2.33 22.55 16.26
N ALA A 344 -1.77 23.73 16.56
CA ALA A 344 -2.02 24.45 17.81
C ALA A 344 -3.52 24.63 18.06
N SER A 345 -4.03 23.97 19.08
CA SER A 345 -5.45 23.97 19.44
C SER A 345 -5.63 23.75 20.93
N ALA A 346 -6.78 24.18 21.46
CA ALA A 346 -7.12 23.88 22.86
C ALA A 346 -7.47 22.38 22.98
N PRO A 347 -6.93 21.66 23.97
CA PRO A 347 -7.24 20.25 24.16
C PRO A 347 -8.73 20.08 24.52
N LEU A 348 -9.43 19.23 23.77
CA LEU A 348 -10.85 18.91 24.00
C LEU A 348 -11.05 17.62 24.82
N GLY A 349 -9.95 17.01 25.26
CA GLY A 349 -9.93 15.77 26.03
C GLY A 349 -8.60 15.62 26.78
N ARG A 350 -8.39 14.44 27.39
CA ARG A 350 -7.12 14.11 28.06
C ARG A 350 -6.05 13.61 27.09
N GLY A 351 -6.45 13.27 25.87
CA GLY A 351 -5.55 12.65 24.91
C GLY A 351 -6.18 12.44 23.56
N LEU A 352 -5.48 11.70 22.73
CA LEU A 352 -5.88 11.32 21.39
C LEU A 352 -6.24 9.84 21.35
N GLU A 353 -7.24 9.47 20.57
CA GLU A 353 -7.60 8.08 20.28
C GLU A 353 -7.35 7.80 18.80
N VAL A 354 -6.57 6.75 18.51
CA VAL A 354 -6.25 6.29 17.17
C VAL A 354 -7.11 5.08 16.84
N VAL A 355 -7.98 5.21 15.85
CA VAL A 355 -8.97 4.19 15.50
C VAL A 355 -8.74 3.76 14.05
N PRO A 356 -8.48 2.49 13.76
CA PRO A 356 -8.41 2.03 12.37
C PRO A 356 -9.82 2.09 11.75
N GLU A 357 -9.86 2.39 10.46
CA GLU A 357 -11.08 2.49 9.67
C GLU A 357 -10.93 1.69 8.37
N PHE A 358 -12.03 1.08 7.94
CA PHE A 358 -12.20 0.45 6.64
C PHE A 358 -13.47 0.97 5.97
N ARG A 359 -13.32 1.80 4.94
CA ARG A 359 -14.42 2.24 4.05
C ARG A 359 -15.67 2.77 4.80
N GLY A 360 -15.47 3.51 5.86
CA GLY A 360 -16.49 4.14 6.70
C GLY A 360 -16.82 3.38 7.99
N THR A 361 -16.25 2.19 8.19
CA THR A 361 -16.45 1.37 9.38
C THR A 361 -15.21 1.41 10.27
N GLU A 362 -15.40 1.71 11.55
CA GLU A 362 -14.32 1.81 12.53
C GLU A 362 -14.36 0.66 13.54
N LEU A 363 -13.22 0.37 14.17
CA LEU A 363 -13.26 -0.41 15.41
C LEU A 363 -13.99 0.36 16.53
N PRO A 364 -14.73 -0.34 17.40
CA PRO A 364 -15.45 0.29 18.50
C PRO A 364 -14.51 0.98 19.50
N GLU A 365 -13.29 0.45 19.66
CA GLU A 365 -12.26 0.99 20.55
C GLU A 365 -10.97 1.25 19.75
N GLY A 366 -10.33 2.39 20.02
CA GLY A 366 -9.01 2.73 19.50
C GLY A 366 -7.90 2.69 20.55
N LEU A 367 -6.69 3.00 20.11
CA LEU A 367 -5.53 3.14 20.98
C LEU A 367 -5.48 4.56 21.55
N PHE A 368 -5.58 4.71 22.87
CA PHE A 368 -5.53 6.00 23.55
C PHE A 368 -4.09 6.42 23.88
N VAL A 369 -3.78 7.70 23.67
CA VAL A 369 -2.50 8.34 23.97
C VAL A 369 -2.75 9.61 24.77
N GLU A 370 -2.20 9.72 25.97
CA GLU A 370 -2.33 10.92 26.79
C GLU A 370 -1.58 12.10 26.16
N VAL A 371 -2.22 13.28 26.16
CA VAL A 371 -1.63 14.54 25.72
C VAL A 371 -1.49 15.44 26.94
N VAL A 372 -0.27 15.90 27.17
CA VAL A 372 0.07 16.83 28.25
C VAL A 372 0.34 18.19 27.63
N ASP A 373 -0.36 19.22 28.12
CA ASP A 373 -0.14 20.64 27.82
C ASP A 373 1.08 21.12 28.60
N TYR A 374 2.17 21.38 27.89
CA TYR A 374 3.42 21.86 28.49
C TYR A 374 3.48 23.37 28.40
N ASN A 375 3.81 24.01 29.52
CA ASN A 375 4.00 25.46 29.55
C ASN A 375 5.41 25.83 30.05
N SER A 376 5.70 27.13 30.04
CA SER A 376 7.01 27.68 30.43
C SER A 376 7.40 27.45 31.89
N SER A 377 6.53 26.91 32.74
CA SER A 377 6.81 26.59 34.15
C SER A 377 7.06 25.09 34.40
N MET A 378 7.19 24.29 33.34
CA MET A 378 7.45 22.86 33.39
C MET A 378 8.84 22.54 32.82
N PRO A 379 9.40 21.34 33.13
CA PRO A 379 10.52 20.82 32.36
C PRO A 379 10.20 20.80 30.86
N PRO A 380 11.20 20.83 29.97
CA PRO A 380 10.94 20.82 28.54
C PRO A 380 10.08 19.63 28.12
N SER A 381 9.07 19.90 27.31
CA SER A 381 8.26 18.87 26.68
C SER A 381 9.12 17.85 25.92
N PRO A 382 8.69 16.58 25.83
CA PRO A 382 9.29 15.60 24.92
C PRO A 382 9.42 16.10 23.47
N GLY A 383 8.56 17.04 23.05
CA GLY A 383 8.60 17.63 21.69
C GLY A 383 9.85 18.47 21.45
N PHE A 384 10.56 18.85 22.52
CA PHE A 384 11.84 19.54 22.49
C PHE A 384 13.03 18.61 22.77
N ALA A 385 12.85 17.29 22.72
CA ALA A 385 13.96 16.34 22.80
C ALA A 385 15.04 16.66 21.75
N PRO A 386 16.33 16.36 22.03
CA PRO A 386 17.36 16.46 21.01
C PRO A 386 16.99 15.62 19.77
N ALA A 387 17.33 16.11 18.58
CA ALA A 387 17.10 15.37 17.34
C ALA A 387 18.02 14.14 17.22
N ALA A 388 19.24 14.25 17.75
CA ALA A 388 20.18 13.14 17.85
C ALA A 388 21.24 13.42 18.92
N VAL A 389 21.92 12.36 19.34
CA VAL A 389 23.24 12.42 19.98
C VAL A 389 24.18 11.55 19.18
N ARG A 390 25.43 11.97 19.05
CA ARG A 390 26.49 11.21 18.39
C ARG A 390 27.70 11.17 19.31
N PHE A 391 28.41 10.06 19.31
CA PHE A 391 29.65 9.92 20.03
C PHE A 391 30.65 9.20 19.14
N GLU A 392 31.88 9.69 19.17
CA GLU A 392 33.02 9.07 18.52
C GLU A 392 34.08 8.91 19.59
N ASP A 393 34.48 7.66 19.83
CA ASP A 393 35.58 7.36 20.73
C ASP A 393 36.90 7.68 20.04
N LEU A 394 37.68 8.55 20.69
CA LEU A 394 38.98 9.00 20.23
C LEU A 394 40.13 8.28 20.95
N ASP A 395 39.83 7.50 22.00
CA ASP A 395 40.79 6.56 22.56
C ASP A 395 40.69 5.24 21.79
N THR A 396 41.83 4.57 21.65
CA THR A 396 41.88 3.24 21.03
C THR A 396 42.24 2.16 22.04
N ALA A 397 42.47 2.52 23.29
CA ALA A 397 42.77 1.56 24.34
C ALA A 397 41.48 0.82 24.74
N ALA A 398 41.47 -0.49 24.53
CA ALA A 398 40.33 -1.33 24.89
C ALA A 398 39.91 -1.13 26.37
N GLY A 399 38.62 -0.93 26.58
CA GLY A 399 38.01 -0.66 27.87
C GLY A 399 38.14 0.79 28.32
N VAL A 400 38.51 1.73 27.45
CA VAL A 400 38.68 3.15 27.76
C VAL A 400 38.01 3.97 26.68
N ILE A 401 37.08 4.84 27.08
CA ILE A 401 36.43 5.80 26.19
C ILE A 401 37.02 7.19 26.39
N ALA A 402 37.19 7.95 25.31
CA ALA A 402 37.49 9.38 25.33
C ALA A 402 36.86 10.08 24.12
N GLY A 403 36.64 11.39 24.19
CA GLY A 403 36.24 12.16 23.02
C GLY A 403 35.18 13.19 23.32
N ALA A 404 34.17 13.27 22.45
CA ALA A 404 33.13 14.27 22.56
C ALA A 404 31.78 13.71 22.10
N ALA A 405 30.75 13.90 22.94
CA ALA A 405 29.38 13.68 22.53
C ALA A 405 28.84 14.96 21.89
N VAL A 406 28.32 14.84 20.67
CA VAL A 406 27.70 15.92 19.91
C VAL A 406 26.19 15.74 19.95
N ILE A 407 25.51 16.66 20.63
CA ILE A 407 24.06 16.71 20.73
C ILE A 407 23.54 17.64 19.63
N LEU A 408 22.60 17.15 18.82
CA LEU A 408 21.91 17.93 17.81
C LEU A 408 20.57 18.41 18.39
N PRO A 409 20.38 19.72 18.64
CA PRO A 409 19.09 20.26 19.09
C PRO A 409 17.94 19.94 18.14
N SER A 410 16.72 19.79 18.67
CA SER A 410 15.53 19.90 17.84
C SER A 410 15.41 21.31 17.28
N GLN A 411 15.07 21.43 15.99
CA GLN A 411 14.84 22.73 15.34
C GLN A 411 13.72 23.51 16.05
N VAL A 412 12.75 22.80 16.62
CA VAL A 412 11.62 23.40 17.34
C VAL A 412 12.06 23.94 18.71
N ALA A 413 12.94 23.21 19.40
CA ALA A 413 13.49 23.62 20.70
C ALA A 413 14.31 24.92 20.57
N ALA A 414 15.12 25.01 19.52
CA ALA A 414 15.97 26.16 19.25
C ALA A 414 15.20 27.47 19.05
N ALA A 415 14.00 27.39 18.46
CA ALA A 415 13.19 28.57 18.15
C ALA A 415 12.44 29.12 19.39
N ASN A 416 12.04 28.26 20.32
CA ASN A 416 11.11 28.61 21.40
C ASN A 416 11.80 28.98 22.74
N GLY A 417 13.10 28.71 22.88
CA GLY A 417 13.86 29.05 24.10
C GLY A 417 13.45 28.28 25.36
N SER A 418 12.63 27.22 25.24
CA SER A 418 12.21 26.36 26.36
C SER A 418 13.34 25.51 26.95
N VAL A 419 14.40 25.29 26.17
CA VAL A 419 15.56 24.50 26.54
C VAL A 419 16.73 25.44 26.85
N THR A 420 17.23 25.39 28.08
CA THR A 420 18.39 26.21 28.50
C THR A 420 19.68 25.41 28.60
N TYR A 421 19.60 24.07 28.67
CA TYR A 421 20.76 23.20 28.66
C TYR A 421 20.42 21.81 28.12
N TYR A 422 21.47 21.06 27.79
CA TYR A 422 21.41 19.63 27.52
C TYR A 422 22.22 18.87 28.56
N GLN A 423 21.68 17.75 29.02
CA GLN A 423 22.36 16.80 29.89
C GLN A 423 22.66 15.51 29.11
N LEU A 424 23.86 14.99 29.29
CA LEU A 424 24.30 13.70 28.78
C LEU A 424 24.43 12.72 29.93
N ASP A 425 23.84 11.54 29.78
CA ASP A 425 23.86 10.45 30.75
C ASP A 425 24.41 9.18 30.10
N PHE A 426 25.19 8.41 30.85
CA PHE A 426 25.53 7.03 30.49
C PHE A 426 24.38 6.13 30.90
N ALA A 427 23.98 5.22 30.02
CA ALA A 427 22.85 4.33 30.25
C ALA A 427 23.16 2.90 29.83
N ASP A 428 22.43 1.95 30.38
CA ASP A 428 22.50 0.54 29.99
C ASP A 428 21.80 0.26 28.65
N ALA A 429 21.70 -1.03 28.29
CA ALA A 429 21.09 -1.46 27.03
C ALA A 429 19.58 -1.13 26.96
N ASP A 430 18.91 -1.11 28.11
CA ASP A 430 17.49 -0.78 28.27
C ASP A 430 17.26 0.74 28.35
N GLY A 431 18.34 1.53 28.44
CA GLY A 431 18.30 2.99 28.52
C GLY A 431 18.10 3.52 29.95
N ALA A 432 18.28 2.69 30.98
CA ALA A 432 18.29 3.16 32.35
C ALA A 432 19.61 3.90 32.65
N VAL A 433 19.50 5.07 33.27
CA VAL A 433 20.68 5.91 33.58
C VAL A 433 21.56 5.22 34.62
N VAL A 434 22.81 4.96 34.24
CA VAL A 434 23.87 4.39 35.09
C VAL A 434 24.62 5.50 35.81
N SER A 435 25.01 6.57 35.09
CA SER A 435 25.74 7.70 35.67
C SER A 435 25.64 8.97 34.81
N LEU A 436 25.93 10.13 35.39
CA LEU A 436 25.97 11.41 34.68
C LEU A 436 27.24 11.53 33.83
N GLY A 437 27.08 11.85 32.54
CA GLY A 437 28.20 12.09 31.62
C GLY A 437 28.60 13.56 31.50
N GLY A 438 27.65 14.49 31.61
CA GLY A 438 27.96 15.92 31.63
C GLY A 438 26.75 16.80 31.32
N ARG A 439 26.99 18.11 31.27
CA ARG A 439 25.98 19.12 30.95
C ARG A 439 26.61 20.27 30.20
N ALA A 440 25.89 20.81 29.22
CA ALA A 440 26.27 22.01 28.49
C ALA A 440 25.06 22.90 28.23
N ASP A 441 25.28 24.22 28.22
CA ASP A 441 24.22 25.19 27.93
C ASP A 441 23.74 25.07 26.49
N ALA A 442 22.45 25.32 26.27
CA ALA A 442 21.87 25.31 24.94
C ALA A 442 22.36 26.55 24.16
N ASN A 443 22.72 26.35 22.89
CA ASN A 443 23.22 27.41 22.01
C ASN A 443 22.32 27.57 20.77
N GLY A 444 21.01 27.74 20.98
CA GLY A 444 20.02 27.80 19.91
C GLY A 444 19.95 26.49 19.11
N SER A 445 20.08 26.59 17.79
CA SER A 445 20.07 25.44 16.86
C SER A 445 21.45 24.83 16.61
N CYS A 446 22.52 25.42 17.15
CA CYS A 446 23.87 24.92 16.96
C CYS A 446 24.08 23.61 17.73
N PRO A 447 24.82 22.63 17.18
CA PRO A 447 25.24 21.45 17.91
C PRO A 447 25.92 21.79 19.24
N VAL A 448 25.59 21.05 20.28
CA VAL A 448 26.16 21.22 21.62
C VAL A 448 27.15 20.08 21.86
N VAL A 449 28.36 20.42 22.26
CA VAL A 449 29.45 19.45 22.45
C VAL A 449 29.73 19.29 23.94
N ILE A 450 29.68 18.04 24.42
CA ILE A 450 30.03 17.68 25.80
C ILE A 450 31.28 16.79 25.74
N PRO A 451 32.44 17.26 26.25
CA PRO A 451 33.65 16.44 26.25
C PRO A 451 33.52 15.28 27.24
N ILE A 452 33.94 14.10 26.81
CA ILE A 452 34.07 12.91 27.65
C ILE A 452 35.55 12.71 27.89
N ALA A 453 35.98 12.89 29.14
CA ALA A 453 37.36 12.66 29.53
C ALA A 453 37.73 11.19 29.38
N THR A 454 39.01 10.90 29.13
CA THR A 454 39.54 9.53 29.08
C THR A 454 39.22 8.79 30.38
N MET A 455 38.35 7.78 30.30
CA MET A 455 37.91 6.99 31.44
C MET A 455 37.44 5.61 31.00
N PRO A 456 37.45 4.59 31.88
CA PRO A 456 36.71 3.37 31.60
C PRO A 456 35.21 3.68 31.54
N PRO A 457 34.44 3.06 30.62
CA PRO A 457 32.99 3.24 30.58
C PRO A 457 32.38 2.80 31.93
N PRO A 458 31.37 3.51 32.45
CA PRO A 458 30.70 3.13 33.69
C PRO A 458 30.19 1.69 33.60
N ALA A 459 30.32 0.93 34.69
CA ALA A 459 29.92 -0.48 34.69
C ALA A 459 28.45 -0.65 34.30
N GLY A 460 28.18 -1.42 33.25
CA GLY A 460 26.84 -1.65 32.70
C GLY A 460 26.38 -0.60 31.67
N ALA A 461 27.14 0.47 31.45
CA ALA A 461 26.81 1.44 30.41
C ALA A 461 27.12 0.87 29.02
N SER A 462 26.14 0.94 28.12
CA SER A 462 26.27 0.58 26.70
C SER A 462 25.67 1.64 25.78
N LYS A 463 25.10 2.72 26.34
CA LYS A 463 24.47 3.81 25.60
C LYS A 463 24.80 5.17 26.21
N LEU A 464 24.66 6.20 25.39
CA LEU A 464 24.60 7.61 25.79
C LEU A 464 23.20 8.13 25.55
N ILE A 465 22.67 8.87 26.52
CA ILE A 465 21.35 9.49 26.45
C ILE A 465 21.50 11.00 26.61
N ALA A 466 20.95 11.76 25.67
CA ALA A 466 20.89 13.21 25.74
C ALA A 466 19.46 13.67 26.04
N ARG A 467 19.30 14.54 27.04
CA ARG A 467 18.02 15.12 27.47
C ARG A 467 18.07 16.64 27.49
N ALA A 468 16.99 17.25 27.05
CA ALA A 468 16.80 18.70 27.14
C ALA A 468 16.39 19.09 28.57
N GLY A 469 16.88 20.21 29.07
CA GLY A 469 16.53 20.70 30.40
C GLY A 469 16.36 22.21 30.47
N ASN A 470 15.67 22.66 31.52
CA ASN A 470 15.51 24.07 31.87
C ASN A 470 15.53 24.29 33.40
N ALA A 471 15.20 25.50 33.85
CA ALA A 471 15.16 25.85 35.28
C ALA A 471 14.22 24.98 36.13
N PHE A 472 13.26 24.29 35.50
CA PHE A 472 12.26 23.44 36.15
C PHE A 472 12.63 21.94 36.14
N GLY A 473 13.69 21.54 35.44
CA GLY A 473 14.19 20.17 35.44
C GLY A 473 14.58 19.65 34.06
N LEU A 474 14.74 18.32 33.97
CA LEU A 474 14.98 17.59 32.72
C LEU A 474 13.65 17.19 32.09
N GLY A 475 13.55 17.33 30.78
CA GLY A 475 12.42 16.82 30.01
C GLY A 475 12.43 15.29 29.95
N ALA A 476 11.25 14.71 29.70
CA ALA A 476 11.09 13.26 29.55
C ALA A 476 11.53 12.74 28.17
N GLY A 477 11.64 13.62 27.16
CA GLY A 477 12.13 13.25 25.83
C GLY A 477 13.65 13.15 25.78
N GLN A 478 14.15 12.19 24.98
CA GLN A 478 15.58 11.89 24.89
C GLN A 478 16.02 11.45 23.49
N ALA A 479 17.30 11.66 23.18
CA ALA A 479 17.99 10.99 22.07
C ALA A 479 19.01 10.02 22.63
N CYS A 480 19.28 8.92 21.91
CA CYS A 480 20.29 7.94 22.32
C CYS A 480 21.31 7.65 21.21
N ALA A 481 22.49 7.22 21.62
CA ALA A 481 23.54 6.66 20.78
C ALA A 481 24.15 5.46 21.50
N ASP A 482 24.59 4.45 20.75
CA ASP A 482 25.35 3.36 21.33
C ASP A 482 26.72 3.87 21.80
N LEU A 483 27.15 3.38 22.96
CA LEU A 483 28.48 3.64 23.50
C LEU A 483 29.41 2.56 22.95
N LEU A 484 30.03 2.84 21.82
CA LEU A 484 31.00 1.96 21.19
C LEU A 484 32.41 2.38 21.62
N ASP A 485 33.13 1.45 22.24
CA ASP A 485 34.56 1.56 22.48
C ASP A 485 35.28 1.28 21.15
N ALA A 486 36.13 2.21 20.72
CA ALA A 486 36.94 2.00 19.52
C ALA A 486 38.09 1.04 19.86
N ASP A 487 37.77 -0.25 19.98
CA ASP A 487 38.77 -1.29 20.22
C ASP A 487 40.01 -1.06 19.34
N ALA A 488 41.20 -1.09 19.95
CA ALA A 488 42.46 -1.07 19.22
C ALA A 488 42.36 -2.05 18.06
N ILE A 489 42.32 -1.53 16.82
CA ILE A 489 42.49 -2.35 15.64
C ILE A 489 43.71 -3.22 15.92
N PRO A 490 43.56 -4.56 16.03
CA PRO A 490 44.68 -5.40 16.37
C PRO A 490 45.77 -5.08 15.34
N PRO A 491 47.00 -4.77 15.77
CA PRO A 491 48.04 -4.33 14.85
C PRO A 491 48.09 -5.34 13.70
N PRO A 492 48.18 -4.87 12.43
CA PRO A 492 48.10 -5.75 11.28
C PRO A 492 49.05 -6.92 11.53
N ASN A 493 48.49 -8.14 11.51
CA ASN A 493 49.20 -9.34 11.88
C ASN A 493 50.34 -9.56 10.87
N THR A 494 51.50 -8.97 11.15
CA THR A 494 52.70 -8.98 10.28
C THR A 494 53.40 -10.33 10.28
N SER A 495 52.81 -11.37 10.90
CA SER A 495 53.40 -12.71 10.99
C SER A 495 53.22 -13.58 9.75
N ASN A 496 52.54 -13.11 8.68
CA ASN A 496 52.42 -13.84 7.41
C ASN A 496 53.01 -13.08 6.20
N VAL A 497 54.24 -12.57 6.34
CA VAL A 497 55.09 -12.35 5.15
C VAL A 497 55.67 -13.70 4.74
N SER A 498 54.92 -14.43 3.93
CA SER A 498 55.44 -15.55 3.14
C SER A 498 56.60 -15.03 2.28
N ARG A 499 57.80 -15.48 2.61
CA ARG A 499 59.03 -15.23 1.84
C ARG A 499 58.78 -15.56 0.35
N PRO A 500 59.06 -14.63 -0.59
CA PRO A 500 59.11 -15.00 -2.00
C PRO A 500 60.30 -15.91 -2.22
N ASN A 501 60.02 -17.08 -2.80
CA ASN A 501 61.01 -18.06 -3.21
C ASN A 501 61.88 -17.45 -4.32
N THR A 502 63.17 -17.29 -4.04
CA THR A 502 64.17 -16.78 -5.00
C THR A 502 64.61 -17.90 -5.95
N SER A 503 64.14 -17.84 -7.20
CA SER A 503 64.78 -18.38 -8.40
C SER A 503 64.29 -17.50 -9.55
N GLY A 504 65.08 -16.65 -10.21
CA GLY A 504 66.34 -16.92 -10.89
C GLY A 504 66.09 -16.66 -12.38
N ARG A 505 66.89 -15.76 -13.02
CA ARG A 505 66.85 -15.32 -14.43
C ARG A 505 65.64 -14.44 -14.83
N ASP A 506 65.72 -13.38 -15.62
CA ASP A 506 66.72 -12.95 -16.60
C ASP A 506 66.87 -11.42 -16.65
N GLU A 507 68.08 -10.99 -17.01
CA GLU A 507 68.43 -9.63 -17.35
C GLU A 507 67.80 -9.14 -18.66
N ARG A 508 67.82 -7.80 -18.82
CA ARG A 508 67.71 -6.98 -20.05
C ARG A 508 66.30 -6.53 -20.45
N ARG A 509 66.01 -5.23 -20.23
CA ARG A 509 66.21 -4.17 -21.25
C ARG A 509 65.70 -2.81 -20.78
N LEU A 510 66.49 -1.80 -21.17
CA LEU A 510 66.12 -0.43 -21.54
C LEU A 510 65.97 0.64 -20.44
N GLN A 511 67.09 1.35 -20.30
CA GLN A 511 67.22 2.77 -19.99
C GLN A 511 66.41 3.68 -20.93
N ALA A 512 66.24 4.92 -20.42
CA ALA A 512 65.96 6.18 -21.11
C ALA A 512 64.49 6.39 -21.51
N GLN A 513 63.89 7.58 -21.39
CA GLN A 513 64.48 8.90 -21.45
C GLN A 513 63.51 9.94 -20.88
N ALA A 514 64.08 10.97 -20.25
CA ALA A 514 63.36 12.10 -19.72
C ALA A 514 63.05 13.17 -20.80
N LYS A 515 62.14 14.08 -20.42
CA LYS A 515 62.08 15.52 -20.73
C LYS A 515 61.33 16.04 -21.97
N SER A 516 60.49 17.03 -21.62
CA SER A 516 60.34 18.37 -22.20
C SER A 516 59.51 18.55 -23.47
N GLY A 517 58.70 19.62 -23.45
CA GLY A 517 58.11 20.20 -24.65
C GLY A 517 56.98 21.17 -24.32
N ASP A 518 57.35 22.44 -24.12
CA ASP A 518 56.51 23.58 -23.76
C ASP A 518 56.08 24.37 -25.02
N SER A 519 54.96 25.12 -24.91
CA SER A 519 54.53 26.24 -25.77
C SER A 519 54.05 25.90 -27.21
N SER A 520 53.15 26.61 -27.92
CA SER A 520 52.29 27.78 -27.68
C SER A 520 51.49 28.13 -28.98
N ILE A 521 50.51 29.06 -28.85
CA ILE A 521 49.98 30.04 -29.86
C ILE A 521 48.63 29.76 -30.59
N ALA A 522 47.60 30.47 -30.08
CA ALA A 522 46.69 31.46 -30.69
C ALA A 522 45.62 31.05 -31.75
N LYS A 523 44.33 31.19 -31.41
CA LYS A 523 43.39 32.33 -31.66
C LYS A 523 42.63 32.27 -33.01
N ALA A 524 41.32 32.08 -32.92
CA ALA A 524 40.32 32.82 -33.71
C ALA A 524 39.02 32.94 -32.88
N ALA A 525 38.49 34.15 -32.81
CA ALA A 525 37.31 34.53 -32.02
C ALA A 525 36.06 34.67 -32.90
N ARG A 526 34.88 34.36 -32.36
CA ARG A 526 33.53 34.88 -32.74
C ARG A 526 32.51 34.62 -31.59
N PRO A 527 31.33 35.28 -31.57
CA PRO A 527 30.93 36.19 -30.50
C PRO A 527 30.07 35.58 -29.38
N ARG A 528 30.07 36.27 -28.24
CA ARG A 528 29.30 35.97 -27.02
C ARG A 528 27.79 36.17 -27.26
N HIS A 529 27.01 35.11 -27.01
CA HIS A 529 25.63 35.22 -26.55
C HIS A 529 25.64 35.31 -25.03
N THR A 530 24.88 36.24 -24.47
CA THR A 530 24.67 36.43 -23.03
C THR A 530 23.86 35.26 -22.47
N SER A 531 24.48 34.46 -21.60
CA SER A 531 23.84 33.40 -20.82
C SER A 531 23.23 33.95 -19.54
N GLU A 532 21.97 33.62 -19.29
CA GLU A 532 21.27 33.85 -18.03
C GLU A 532 21.80 32.90 -16.93
N PRO A 533 22.05 33.38 -15.69
CA PRO A 533 22.87 32.67 -14.72
C PRO A 533 22.16 31.61 -13.84
N TRP A 534 20.93 31.19 -14.15
CA TRP A 534 20.15 30.30 -13.26
C TRP A 534 19.78 28.92 -13.86
N LEU A 535 20.16 28.63 -15.11
CA LEU A 535 20.07 27.29 -15.67
C LEU A 535 21.39 26.53 -15.48
N GLN A 536 21.55 25.91 -14.30
CA GLN A 536 22.49 24.79 -14.18
C GLN A 536 21.90 23.60 -14.93
N GLN A 537 22.56 23.20 -16.02
CA GLN A 537 22.27 21.93 -16.71
C GLN A 537 22.58 20.76 -15.77
N PRO A 538 21.63 19.84 -15.52
CA PRO A 538 21.95 18.59 -14.85
C PRO A 538 22.74 17.69 -15.79
N HIS A 539 23.70 16.96 -15.22
CA HIS A 539 24.47 15.92 -15.88
C HIS A 539 23.57 14.97 -16.68
N MET A 540 23.89 14.79 -17.96
CA MET A 540 23.31 13.72 -18.79
C MET A 540 23.66 12.36 -18.17
N GLY A 541 22.65 11.60 -17.75
CA GLY A 541 22.86 10.23 -17.28
C GLY A 541 21.59 9.51 -16.79
N GLU A 542 20.58 10.21 -16.27
CA GLU A 542 19.36 9.57 -15.78
C GLU A 542 18.16 9.87 -16.65
N LYS A 543 17.64 8.82 -17.30
CA LYS A 543 16.36 8.84 -17.99
C LYS A 543 15.27 8.78 -16.91
N LYS A 544 14.72 9.93 -16.52
CA LYS A 544 13.57 9.97 -15.60
C LYS A 544 12.33 9.53 -16.35
N GLU A 545 11.88 8.31 -16.08
CA GLU A 545 10.63 7.76 -16.60
C GLU A 545 9.46 8.20 -15.71
N VAL A 546 8.40 8.71 -16.33
CA VAL A 546 7.16 9.09 -15.63
C VAL A 546 6.30 7.83 -15.54
N ILE A 547 6.20 7.26 -14.34
CA ILE A 547 5.35 6.09 -14.07
C ILE A 547 3.95 6.58 -13.69
N TRP A 548 2.94 6.11 -14.43
CA TRP A 548 1.53 6.38 -14.14
C TRP A 548 0.98 5.36 -13.14
N PRO A 549 0.52 5.75 -11.93
CA PRO A 549 -0.20 4.83 -11.08
C PRO A 549 -1.58 4.53 -11.67
N SER A 550 -1.87 3.25 -11.91
CA SER A 550 -3.22 2.81 -12.24
C SER A 550 -4.05 2.76 -10.95
N GLY A 551 -4.84 3.81 -10.70
CA GLY A 551 -5.90 3.80 -9.69
C GLY A 551 -5.77 4.82 -8.55
N SER A 552 -6.14 6.07 -8.84
CA SER A 552 -6.56 7.09 -7.86
C SER A 552 -7.18 8.24 -8.67
N ALA A 553 -8.40 8.76 -8.48
CA ALA A 553 -9.26 8.85 -7.30
C ALA A 553 -10.75 9.09 -7.71
N PRO A 554 -11.74 8.79 -6.84
CA PRO A 554 -13.14 9.19 -7.01
C PRO A 554 -13.49 10.60 -6.49
N PHE A 555 -12.54 11.35 -5.92
CA PHE A 555 -12.84 12.56 -5.12
C PHE A 555 -12.96 13.88 -5.89
N LEU A 556 -12.93 13.87 -7.23
CA LEU A 556 -13.22 15.05 -8.04
C LEU A 556 -14.75 15.28 -8.13
N SER A 557 -15.36 15.63 -6.99
CA SER A 557 -16.81 15.83 -6.88
C SER A 557 -17.24 17.28 -7.19
N ALA A 558 -18.37 17.39 -7.89
CA ALA A 558 -19.23 18.55 -8.12
C ALA A 558 -18.72 19.76 -8.94
N SER A 559 -17.49 20.24 -8.78
CA SER A 559 -17.05 21.49 -9.43
C SER A 559 -16.64 21.33 -10.91
N ALA A 560 -16.26 20.13 -11.33
CA ALA A 560 -15.75 19.84 -12.67
C ALA A 560 -16.82 19.27 -13.64
N ALA A 561 -18.05 19.04 -13.15
CA ALA A 561 -19.10 18.36 -13.90
C ALA A 561 -19.63 19.08 -15.17
N PRO A 562 -19.62 20.43 -15.32
CA PRO A 562 -20.22 21.04 -16.51
C PRO A 562 -19.32 21.05 -17.75
N GLN A 563 -18.04 20.71 -17.64
CA GLN A 563 -17.08 20.79 -18.75
C GLN A 563 -16.38 19.45 -18.96
N SER A 564 -16.91 18.65 -19.88
CA SER A 564 -16.38 17.33 -20.29
C SER A 564 -15.01 17.39 -20.97
N ARG A 565 -13.98 17.94 -20.31
CA ARG A 565 -12.65 18.18 -20.91
C ARG A 565 -11.45 17.90 -20.00
N ILE A 566 -11.65 17.26 -18.84
CA ILE A 566 -10.52 16.84 -17.99
C ILE A 566 -10.19 15.39 -18.32
N LEU A 567 -9.02 15.16 -18.93
CA LEU A 567 -8.54 13.82 -19.30
C LEU A 567 -7.77 13.12 -18.18
N GLY A 568 -7.39 13.85 -17.11
CA GLY A 568 -6.69 13.32 -15.95
C GLY A 568 -6.29 14.43 -14.97
N ALA A 569 -5.85 14.04 -13.78
CA ALA A 569 -5.28 14.94 -12.77
C ALA A 569 -4.00 14.32 -12.19
N ILE A 570 -3.00 15.15 -11.91
CA ILE A 570 -1.72 14.74 -11.33
C ILE A 570 -1.46 15.64 -10.12
N SER A 571 -1.11 15.04 -8.98
CA SER A 571 -0.62 15.76 -7.81
C SER A 571 0.90 15.70 -7.79
N VAL A 572 1.56 16.84 -7.57
CA VAL A 572 3.03 16.93 -7.50
C VAL A 572 3.43 17.30 -6.07
N PRO A 573 3.92 16.35 -5.25
CA PRO A 573 4.35 16.64 -3.89
C PRO A 573 5.48 17.68 -3.86
N GLY A 574 5.38 18.66 -2.96
CA GLY A 574 6.43 19.68 -2.75
C GLY A 574 6.37 20.89 -3.69
N LEU A 575 5.40 20.96 -4.61
CA LEU A 575 5.14 22.19 -5.37
C LEU A 575 4.50 23.22 -4.42
N ASP A 576 5.26 24.27 -4.08
CA ASP A 576 4.77 25.36 -3.23
C ASP A 576 3.53 26.01 -3.87
N ALA A 577 2.47 26.17 -3.08
CA ALA A 577 1.25 26.86 -3.50
C ALA A 577 1.52 28.29 -4.01
N HIS A 578 2.61 28.94 -3.57
CA HIS A 578 3.03 30.24 -4.09
C HIS A 578 3.67 30.16 -5.48
N ALA A 579 4.41 29.09 -5.79
CA ALA A 579 5.00 28.89 -7.12
C ALA A 579 3.94 28.72 -8.21
N ALA A 580 2.75 28.21 -7.86
CA ALA A 580 1.62 28.07 -8.79
C ALA A 580 0.86 29.38 -9.09
N VAL A 581 1.15 30.48 -8.37
CA VAL A 581 0.48 31.79 -8.54
C VAL A 581 1.25 32.71 -9.49
N GLU A 582 2.57 32.54 -9.58
CA GLU A 582 3.40 33.38 -10.47
C GLU A 582 3.16 33.00 -11.95
N PRO A 583 2.71 33.94 -12.80
CA PRO A 583 2.34 33.64 -14.19
C PRO A 583 3.47 33.02 -15.02
N GLU A 584 4.72 33.41 -14.74
CA GLU A 584 5.90 32.91 -15.45
C GLU A 584 6.21 31.45 -15.09
N VAL A 585 6.12 31.10 -13.81
CA VAL A 585 6.32 29.71 -13.32
C VAL A 585 5.19 28.81 -13.80
N ARG A 586 3.94 29.29 -13.77
CA ARG A 586 2.78 28.56 -14.30
C ARG A 586 2.92 28.28 -15.80
N SER A 587 3.29 29.29 -16.58
CA SER A 587 3.49 29.16 -18.04
C SER A 587 4.63 28.18 -18.36
N ALA A 588 5.76 28.28 -17.66
CA ALA A 588 6.88 27.36 -17.83
C ALA A 588 6.50 25.90 -17.50
N PHE A 589 5.68 25.71 -16.46
CA PHE A 589 5.19 24.39 -16.04
C PHE A 589 4.18 23.80 -17.04
N GLU A 590 3.24 24.61 -17.54
CA GLU A 590 2.29 24.22 -18.59
C GLU A 590 3.01 23.83 -19.89
N GLY A 591 4.04 24.59 -20.29
CA GLY A 591 4.87 24.28 -21.45
C GLY A 591 5.66 22.97 -21.27
N ALA A 592 6.24 22.74 -20.09
CA ALA A 592 6.95 21.50 -19.78
C ALA A 592 6.03 20.27 -19.81
N LEU A 593 4.81 20.38 -19.27
CA LEU A 593 3.80 19.31 -19.32
C LEU A 593 3.33 19.03 -20.75
N ALA A 594 3.03 20.08 -21.53
CA ALA A 594 2.60 19.93 -22.92
C ALA A 594 3.69 19.25 -23.77
N ALA A 595 4.97 19.57 -23.54
CA ALA A 595 6.09 18.94 -24.25
C ALA A 595 6.27 17.44 -23.90
N GLY A 596 5.86 17.02 -22.70
CA GLY A 596 5.94 15.63 -22.25
C GLY A 596 4.74 14.75 -22.66
N LEU A 597 3.63 15.35 -23.08
CA LEU A 597 2.39 14.64 -23.43
C LEU A 597 2.21 14.56 -24.96
N PRO A 598 2.18 13.35 -25.55
CA PRO A 598 1.92 13.23 -26.98
C PRO A 598 0.53 13.79 -27.31
N HIS A 599 0.47 14.69 -28.30
CA HIS A 599 -0.75 15.32 -28.84
C HIS A 599 -1.41 16.42 -27.99
N VAL A 600 -0.71 16.98 -26.99
CA VAL A 600 -1.20 18.16 -26.24
C VAL A 600 -0.40 19.41 -26.64
N ALA A 601 -1.07 20.43 -27.16
CA ALA A 601 -0.43 21.70 -27.51
C ALA A 601 -0.29 22.62 -26.28
N GLU A 602 0.78 23.42 -26.25
CA GLU A 602 1.00 24.51 -25.29
C GLU A 602 -0.21 25.46 -25.35
N GLY A 603 -0.97 25.57 -24.26
CA GLY A 603 -2.28 26.25 -24.20
C GLY A 603 -3.52 25.33 -24.11
N ARG A 604 -3.34 24.00 -24.06
CA ARG A 604 -4.40 23.03 -23.69
C ARG A 604 -4.21 22.39 -22.32
N VAL A 605 -3.16 22.78 -21.59
CA VAL A 605 -2.93 22.41 -20.19
C VAL A 605 -3.26 23.64 -19.36
N GLU A 606 -4.07 23.47 -18.32
CA GLU A 606 -4.40 24.54 -17.37
C GLU A 606 -4.08 24.05 -15.96
N VAL A 607 -3.26 24.80 -15.23
CA VAL A 607 -2.94 24.49 -13.82
C VAL A 607 -3.98 25.14 -12.93
N GLY A 608 -4.88 24.37 -12.31
CA GLY A 608 -5.88 24.88 -11.36
C GLY A 608 -5.43 24.75 -9.90
N ARG A 609 -5.85 25.68 -9.03
CA ARG A 609 -5.75 25.51 -7.58
C ARG A 609 -7.00 24.76 -7.10
N ILE A 610 -6.81 23.60 -6.47
CA ILE A 610 -7.90 22.93 -5.75
C ILE A 610 -7.94 23.55 -4.35
N SER A 611 -9.02 24.25 -4.04
CA SER A 611 -9.26 24.88 -2.73
C SER A 611 -10.03 23.95 -1.80
#